data_AF-A0A538P2A3-F1
#
_entry.id   AF-A0A538P2A3-F1
#
_cell.length_a   1.000
_cell.length_b   1.000
_cell.length_c   1.000
_cell.angle_alpha   90.00
_cell.angle_beta   90.00
_cell.angle_gamma   90.00
#
_symmetry.space_group_name_H-M   'P 1'
#
loop_
_entity.id
_entity.type
_entity.pdbx_description
1 polymer ?
#
loop_
_entity_poly.entity_id
_entity_poly.type
_entity_poly.pdbx_seq_one_letter_code
_entity_poly.pdbx_strand_id
1 'polypeptide(L)'
;MKLKLYSFPAIAIAAILFAMTSGPNGQLSNQAPVTPINALSGPAVLDDWGNRFTSLGASVPENALRTQVRTTIAQLAMFDAVNAVLDGPYRPFASKPASAPGASPEAAAIRAAYIVALNEFPTKTATINSAYNTSIAGVPASPEAIADGIVVGEAAANAVLAARVGDHRNDPELEGYTPGNGPGVWTPTPPAFANPQVPFLQFVT
;
A
#
# COMPACT_ATOMS: atom_id res chain seq x y z
N MET A 1 -1.34 -68.82 17.22
CA MET A 1 -0.52 -69.27 16.07
C MET A 1 0.58 -68.24 15.87
N LYS A 2 1.84 -68.67 15.96
CA LYS A 2 3.07 -67.84 15.92
C LYS A 2 3.54 -67.61 14.46
N LEU A 3 4.46 -66.63 14.31
CA LEU A 3 5.38 -66.31 13.17
C LEU A 3 4.78 -65.47 12.02
N LYS A 4 5.47 -64.51 11.39
CA LYS A 4 6.92 -64.17 11.34
C LYS A 4 7.10 -62.73 10.82
N LEU A 5 8.05 -61.96 11.38
CA LEU A 5 8.62 -60.75 10.78
C LEU A 5 9.39 -61.12 9.49
N TYR A 6 9.26 -60.31 8.44
CA TYR A 6 10.20 -60.26 7.32
C TYR A 6 10.60 -58.80 7.05
N SER A 7 11.91 -58.56 7.13
CA SER A 7 12.62 -57.33 6.76
C SER A 7 13.39 -57.60 5.48
N PHE A 8 13.29 -56.74 4.46
CA PHE A 8 14.12 -56.67 3.24
C PHE A 8 13.88 -55.32 2.53
N PRO A 9 14.76 -54.84 1.63
CA PRO A 9 15.87 -53.92 1.92
C PRO A 9 15.66 -52.52 1.30
N ALA A 10 16.52 -51.57 1.68
CA ALA A 10 16.57 -50.23 1.09
C ALA A 10 16.94 -50.31 -0.41
N ILE A 11 16.06 -49.78 -1.28
CA ILE A 11 16.35 -49.57 -2.70
C ILE A 11 16.72 -48.10 -2.88
N ALA A 12 17.97 -47.86 -3.27
CA ALA A 12 18.45 -46.57 -3.74
C ALA A 12 17.83 -46.27 -5.11
N ILE A 13 17.07 -45.17 -5.22
CA ILE A 13 16.59 -44.65 -6.50
C ILE A 13 17.58 -43.58 -6.96
N ALA A 14 18.33 -43.91 -8.01
CA ALA A 14 19.11 -42.95 -8.77
C ALA A 14 18.15 -42.05 -9.58
N ALA A 15 18.11 -40.75 -9.24
CA ALA A 15 17.36 -39.78 -10.01
C ALA A 15 18.15 -39.39 -11.26
N ILE A 16 17.61 -39.71 -12.43
CA ILE A 16 18.09 -39.26 -13.74
C ILE A 16 17.69 -37.80 -13.91
N LEU A 17 18.71 -36.96 -14.16
CA LEU A 17 18.62 -35.52 -14.38
C LEU A 17 17.99 -35.24 -15.75
N PHE A 18 16.78 -34.67 -15.77
CA PHE A 18 16.23 -34.02 -16.97
C PHE A 18 16.50 -32.51 -16.86
N ALA A 19 17.38 -32.01 -17.73
CA ALA A 19 17.64 -30.58 -17.86
C ALA A 19 16.46 -29.92 -18.58
N MET A 20 15.65 -29.15 -17.85
CA MET A 20 14.80 -28.13 -18.44
C MET A 20 15.56 -26.81 -18.39
N THR A 21 15.83 -26.23 -19.54
CA THR A 21 16.50 -24.93 -19.67
C THR A 21 15.53 -23.83 -19.25
N SER A 22 15.59 -23.39 -17.99
CA SER A 22 15.05 -22.11 -17.59
C SER A 22 16.00 -21.01 -18.05
N GLY A 23 15.50 -20.08 -18.88
CA GLY A 23 16.19 -18.81 -19.14
C GLY A 23 16.45 -18.08 -17.82
N PRO A 24 17.47 -17.19 -17.77
CA PRO A 24 17.87 -16.57 -16.53
C PRO A 24 16.74 -15.69 -15.99
N ASN A 25 16.02 -16.21 -15.00
CA ASN A 25 15.40 -15.40 -13.96
C ASN A 25 16.55 -14.69 -13.25
N GLY A 26 16.84 -13.46 -13.68
CA GLY A 26 17.65 -12.54 -12.91
C GLY A 26 16.91 -12.25 -11.61
N GLN A 27 17.07 -13.12 -10.61
CA GLN A 27 16.82 -12.73 -9.24
C GLN A 27 17.74 -11.56 -8.99
N LEU A 28 17.16 -10.39 -8.72
CA LEU A 28 17.86 -9.24 -8.17
C LEU A 28 18.26 -9.58 -6.73
N SER A 29 19.14 -10.57 -6.56
CA SER A 29 19.79 -10.90 -5.30
C SER A 29 20.95 -9.93 -5.13
N ASN A 30 20.60 -8.67 -4.87
CA ASN A 30 21.44 -7.65 -4.26
C ASN A 30 20.52 -6.51 -3.83
N GLN A 31 19.60 -6.79 -2.90
CA GLN A 31 19.22 -5.73 -1.98
C GLN A 31 20.47 -5.45 -1.14
N ALA A 32 21.04 -4.26 -1.32
CA ALA A 32 22.04 -3.74 -0.40
C ALA A 32 21.52 -3.90 1.04
N PRO A 33 22.40 -4.09 2.05
CA PRO A 33 21.97 -4.11 3.44
C PRO A 33 21.06 -2.93 3.69
N VAL A 34 19.84 -3.18 4.19
CA VAL A 34 18.91 -2.12 4.57
C VAL A 34 19.63 -1.34 5.66
N THR A 35 20.23 -0.22 5.27
CA THR A 35 20.88 0.66 6.22
C THR A 35 19.76 1.17 7.10
N PRO A 36 19.83 1.08 8.44
CA PRO A 36 18.83 1.71 9.28
C PRO A 36 18.73 3.16 8.82
N ILE A 37 17.53 3.58 8.41
CA ILE A 37 17.31 4.90 7.84
C ILE A 37 17.40 5.88 9.01
N ASN A 38 18.60 6.38 9.28
CA ASN A 38 18.86 7.32 10.39
C ASN A 38 18.24 8.71 10.16
N ALA A 39 17.74 8.98 8.95
CA ALA A 39 16.93 10.14 8.60
C ALA A 39 16.08 9.78 7.38
N LEU A 40 14.75 9.88 7.48
CA LEU A 40 13.89 9.72 6.32
C LEU A 40 14.08 10.96 5.42
N SER A 41 14.85 10.85 4.35
CA SER A 41 14.86 11.88 3.30
C SER A 41 13.51 11.94 2.61
N GLY A 42 13.15 13.09 2.01
CA GLY A 42 11.87 13.27 1.31
C GLY A 42 11.41 12.07 0.46
N PRO A 43 12.19 11.58 -0.52
CA PRO A 43 11.80 10.41 -1.32
C PRO A 43 11.60 9.13 -0.50
N ALA A 44 12.42 8.91 0.53
CA ALA A 44 12.29 7.73 1.40
C ALA A 44 10.99 7.75 2.23
N VAL A 45 10.48 8.93 2.60
CA VAL A 45 9.17 9.07 3.26
C VAL A 45 8.03 8.61 2.35
N LEU A 46 8.06 9.05 1.09
CA LEU A 46 7.02 8.71 0.10
C LEU A 46 6.99 7.21 -0.18
N ASP A 47 8.15 6.59 -0.35
CA ASP A 47 8.27 5.16 -0.60
C ASP A 47 7.88 4.33 0.63
N ASP A 48 8.33 4.72 1.84
CA ASP A 48 7.99 4.01 3.09
C ASP A 48 6.48 3.99 3.33
N TRP A 49 5.81 5.15 3.24
CA TRP A 49 4.37 5.22 3.42
C TRP A 49 3.59 4.53 2.30
N GLY A 50 4.06 4.57 1.05
CA GLY A 50 3.49 3.76 -0.03
C GLY A 50 3.54 2.25 0.28
N ASN A 51 4.68 1.75 0.77
CA ASN A 51 4.83 0.35 1.18
C ASN A 51 3.95 -0.02 2.38
N ARG A 52 3.76 0.91 3.33
CA ARG A 52 2.84 0.72 4.46
C ARG A 52 1.39 0.57 4.00
N PHE A 53 0.94 1.35 3.02
CA PHE A 53 -0.42 1.19 2.46
C PHE A 53 -0.61 -0.17 1.80
N THR A 54 0.39 -0.65 1.04
CA THR A 54 0.37 -2.01 0.48
C THR A 54 0.24 -3.07 1.58
N SER A 55 0.97 -2.89 2.69
CA SER A 55 0.95 -3.81 3.83
C SER A 55 -0.38 -3.75 4.61
N LEU A 56 -0.96 -2.56 4.75
CA LEU A 56 -2.28 -2.35 5.35
C LEU A 56 -3.37 -3.04 4.52
N GLY A 57 -3.37 -2.85 3.21
CA GLY A 57 -4.31 -3.49 2.30
C GLY A 57 -4.23 -5.01 2.31
N ALA A 58 -3.02 -5.56 2.31
CA ALA A 58 -2.82 -7.01 2.46
C ALA A 58 -3.31 -7.57 3.81
N SER A 59 -3.50 -6.71 4.82
CA SER A 59 -3.95 -7.11 6.16
C SER A 59 -5.47 -7.03 6.35
N VAL A 60 -6.21 -6.59 5.33
CA VAL A 60 -7.69 -6.55 5.31
C VAL A 60 -8.20 -7.42 4.15
N PRO A 61 -9.43 -7.96 4.23
CA PRO A 61 -10.00 -8.76 3.15
C PRO A 61 -10.48 -7.84 2.00
N GLU A 62 -9.54 -7.23 1.28
CA GLU A 62 -9.82 -6.36 0.13
C GLU A 62 -9.08 -6.79 -1.14
N ASN A 63 -9.56 -6.34 -2.31
CA ASN A 63 -8.87 -6.54 -3.58
C ASN A 63 -7.62 -5.64 -3.65
N ALA A 64 -6.49 -6.18 -4.16
CA ALA A 64 -5.25 -5.44 -4.33
C ALA A 64 -5.37 -4.17 -5.19
N LEU A 65 -6.29 -4.13 -6.16
CA LEU A 65 -6.58 -2.93 -6.96
C LEU A 65 -7.30 -1.86 -6.14
N ARG A 66 -8.13 -2.24 -5.17
CA ARG A 66 -8.69 -1.29 -4.19
C ARG A 66 -7.57 -0.69 -3.33
N THR A 67 -6.63 -1.52 -2.87
CA THR A 67 -5.43 -1.05 -2.16
C THR A 67 -4.65 -0.04 -3.00
N GLN A 68 -4.48 -0.27 -4.31
CA GLN A 68 -3.79 0.69 -5.21
C GLN A 68 -4.50 2.06 -5.26
N VAL A 69 -5.83 2.08 -5.28
CA VAL A 69 -6.61 3.34 -5.19
C VAL A 69 -6.32 4.04 -3.86
N ARG A 70 -6.37 3.32 -2.73
CA ARG A 70 -6.07 3.89 -1.39
C ARG A 70 -4.65 4.45 -1.31
N THR A 71 -3.66 3.73 -1.83
CA THR A 71 -2.26 4.19 -1.91
C THR A 71 -2.14 5.45 -2.75
N THR A 72 -2.87 5.55 -3.86
CA THR A 72 -2.86 6.73 -4.73
C THR A 72 -3.43 7.95 -4.01
N ILE A 73 -4.52 7.80 -3.26
CA ILE A 73 -5.09 8.89 -2.45
C ILE A 73 -4.07 9.40 -1.43
N ALA A 74 -3.31 8.50 -0.79
CA ALA A 74 -2.25 8.90 0.13
C ALA A 74 -1.13 9.66 -0.58
N GLN A 75 -0.67 9.16 -1.73
CA GLN A 75 0.37 9.80 -2.55
C GLN A 75 -0.06 11.22 -3.00
N LEU A 76 -1.33 11.41 -3.39
CA LEU A 76 -1.87 12.72 -3.75
C LEU A 76 -1.87 13.69 -2.56
N ALA A 77 -2.27 13.23 -1.37
CA ALA A 77 -2.24 14.04 -0.16
C ALA A 77 -0.81 14.42 0.25
N MET A 78 0.13 13.48 0.17
CA MET A 78 1.55 13.75 0.42
C MET A 78 2.13 14.74 -0.58
N PHE A 79 1.78 14.61 -1.87
CA PHE A 79 2.17 15.54 -2.91
C PHE A 79 1.66 16.96 -2.63
N ASP A 80 0.36 17.13 -2.34
CA ASP A 80 -0.23 18.44 -2.03
C ASP A 80 0.44 19.09 -0.81
N ALA A 81 0.73 18.29 0.23
CA ALA A 81 1.40 18.75 1.44
C ALA A 81 2.84 19.23 1.18
N VAL A 82 3.65 18.43 0.49
CA VAL A 82 5.04 18.78 0.17
C VAL A 82 5.09 19.98 -0.79
N ASN A 83 4.23 19.98 -1.81
CA ASN A 83 4.13 21.09 -2.75
C ASN A 83 3.72 22.40 -2.05
N ALA A 84 2.89 22.35 -1.01
CA ALA A 84 2.58 23.51 -0.17
C ALA A 84 3.77 23.98 0.66
N VAL A 85 4.42 23.07 1.40
CA VAL A 85 5.56 23.41 2.26
C VAL A 85 6.73 24.00 1.49
N LEU A 86 7.05 23.43 0.32
CA LEU A 86 8.16 23.89 -0.51
C LEU A 86 7.84 25.11 -1.37
N ASP A 87 6.62 25.66 -1.25
CA ASP A 87 6.05 26.62 -2.20
C ASP A 87 6.27 26.19 -3.66
N GLY A 88 6.03 24.90 -3.93
CA GLY A 88 6.30 24.29 -5.21
C GLY A 88 5.43 24.88 -6.34
N PRO A 89 5.94 24.87 -7.59
CA PRO A 89 5.24 25.47 -8.73
C PRO A 89 4.13 24.56 -9.29
N TYR A 90 3.89 23.40 -8.68
CA TYR A 90 2.99 22.41 -9.24
C TYR A 90 1.55 22.71 -8.87
N ARG A 91 0.61 22.38 -9.78
CA ARG A 91 -0.81 22.45 -9.49
C ARG A 91 -1.16 21.35 -8.49
N PRO A 92 -1.72 21.67 -7.30
CA PRO A 92 -2.17 20.66 -6.36
C PRO A 92 -3.31 19.82 -6.95
N PHE A 93 -3.50 18.62 -6.43
CA PHE A 93 -4.66 17.79 -6.73
C PHE A 93 -5.93 18.40 -6.13
N ALA A 94 -5.94 18.66 -4.82
CA ALA A 94 -7.09 19.20 -4.10
C ALA A 94 -6.83 20.58 -3.50
N SER A 95 -5.67 20.79 -2.87
CA SER A 95 -5.36 22.09 -2.25
C SER A 95 -3.87 22.34 -2.10
N LYS A 96 -3.48 23.62 -2.03
CA LYS A 96 -2.14 24.05 -1.61
C LYS A 96 -2.28 24.89 -0.34
N PRO A 97 -2.30 24.25 0.86
CA PRO A 97 -2.49 24.97 2.11
C PRO A 97 -1.40 26.03 2.33
N ALA A 98 -1.71 27.07 3.10
CA ALA A 98 -0.69 28.03 3.52
C ALA A 98 0.35 27.35 4.42
N SER A 99 1.63 27.62 4.19
CA SER A 99 2.73 27.07 4.98
C SER A 99 3.53 28.17 5.65
N ALA A 100 3.89 27.96 6.92
CA ALA A 100 4.88 28.79 7.58
C ALA A 100 6.26 28.59 6.91
N PRO A 101 7.09 29.65 6.80
CA PRO A 101 8.46 29.49 6.34
C PRO A 101 9.25 28.55 7.25
N GLY A 102 9.88 27.54 6.67
CA GLY A 102 10.70 26.58 7.42
C GLY A 102 9.95 25.35 7.96
N ALA A 103 8.67 25.18 7.65
CA ALA A 103 7.95 23.93 7.91
C ALA A 103 8.67 22.72 7.28
N SER A 104 8.64 21.57 7.94
CA SER A 104 9.27 20.34 7.44
C SER A 104 8.41 19.66 6.38
N PRO A 105 8.91 19.47 5.14
CA PRO A 105 8.18 18.77 4.10
C PRO A 105 7.98 17.29 4.43
N GLU A 106 8.94 16.65 5.11
CA GLU A 106 8.83 15.28 5.59
C GLU A 106 7.70 15.13 6.62
N ALA A 107 7.64 16.03 7.62
CA ALA A 107 6.58 16.01 8.62
C ALA A 107 5.19 16.22 7.99
N ALA A 108 5.09 17.11 7.00
CA ALA A 108 3.87 17.34 6.26
C ALA A 108 3.42 16.10 5.45
N ALA A 109 4.35 15.46 4.74
CA ALA A 109 4.07 14.22 4.01
C ALA A 109 3.63 13.09 4.96
N ILE A 110 4.35 12.89 6.07
CA ILE A 110 4.02 11.85 7.07
C ILE A 110 2.63 12.10 7.65
N ARG A 111 2.30 13.35 8.02
CA ARG A 111 0.99 13.68 8.58
C ARG A 111 -0.12 13.47 7.57
N ALA A 112 0.10 13.85 6.31
CA ALA A 112 -0.88 13.65 5.25
C ALA A 112 -1.18 12.15 5.04
N ALA A 113 -0.14 11.33 4.92
CA ALA A 113 -0.27 9.88 4.78
C ALA A 113 -0.98 9.22 5.96
N TYR A 114 -0.66 9.67 7.19
CA TYR A 114 -1.29 9.19 8.42
C TYR A 114 -2.81 9.45 8.45
N ILE A 115 -3.24 10.68 8.13
CA ILE A 115 -4.66 11.03 8.12
C ILE A 115 -5.42 10.21 7.06
N VAL A 116 -4.86 10.07 5.86
CA VAL A 116 -5.44 9.20 4.83
C VAL A 116 -5.49 7.76 5.34
N ALA A 117 -4.42 7.23 5.92
CA ALA A 117 -4.38 5.84 6.39
C ALA A 117 -5.46 5.55 7.44
N LEU A 118 -5.71 6.47 8.37
CA LEU A 118 -6.77 6.33 9.37
C LEU A 118 -8.17 6.32 8.74
N ASN A 119 -8.40 7.14 7.73
CA ASN A 119 -9.66 7.16 7.00
C ASN A 119 -9.87 5.87 6.19
N GLU A 120 -8.82 5.42 5.52
CA GLU A 120 -8.87 4.30 4.58
C GLU A 120 -8.88 2.93 5.28
N PHE A 121 -8.26 2.81 6.47
CA PHE A 121 -8.13 1.56 7.21
C PHE A 121 -8.54 1.74 8.70
N PRO A 122 -9.82 2.00 8.99
CA PRO A 122 -10.28 2.32 10.35
C PRO A 122 -10.09 1.18 11.36
N THR A 123 -9.91 -0.07 10.91
CA THR A 123 -9.64 -1.21 11.78
C THR A 123 -8.15 -1.38 12.14
N LYS A 124 -7.26 -0.55 11.60
CA LYS A 124 -5.81 -0.64 11.74
C LYS A 124 -5.19 0.52 12.51
N THR A 125 -6.01 1.29 13.24
CA THR A 125 -5.60 2.50 13.97
C THR A 125 -4.36 2.30 14.85
N ALA A 126 -4.27 1.21 15.62
CA ALA A 126 -3.11 0.97 16.49
C ALA A 126 -1.79 0.84 15.69
N THR A 127 -1.82 0.09 14.59
CA THR A 127 -0.68 -0.07 13.68
C THR A 127 -0.30 1.26 13.03
N ILE A 128 -1.29 2.02 12.58
CA ILE A 128 -1.09 3.33 11.92
C ILE A 128 -0.52 4.36 12.91
N ASN A 129 -1.02 4.42 14.13
CA ASN A 129 -0.50 5.31 15.18
C ASN A 129 0.95 4.99 15.54
N SER A 130 1.29 3.70 15.65
CA SER A 130 2.66 3.27 15.91
C SER A 130 3.60 3.65 14.76
N ALA A 131 3.17 3.46 13.52
CA ALA A 131 3.91 3.88 12.33
C ALA A 131 4.15 5.39 12.32
N TYR A 132 3.10 6.19 12.54
CA TYR A 132 3.19 7.65 12.59
C TYR A 132 4.16 8.15 13.65
N ASN A 133 4.06 7.65 14.88
CA ASN A 133 4.95 8.04 15.97
C ASN A 133 6.42 7.72 15.64
N THR A 134 6.67 6.58 14.99
CA THR A 134 8.01 6.18 14.56
C THR A 134 8.53 7.08 13.44
N SER A 135 7.71 7.34 12.42
CA SER A 135 8.10 8.19 11.28
C SER A 135 8.38 9.62 11.71
N ILE A 136 7.51 10.24 12.53
CA ILE A 136 7.71 11.61 13.01
C ILE A 136 8.95 11.73 13.92
N ALA A 137 9.22 10.75 14.77
CA ALA A 137 10.41 10.79 15.63
C ALA A 137 11.72 10.71 14.82
N GLY A 138 11.68 10.19 13.59
CA GLY A 138 12.82 10.08 12.68
C GLY A 138 13.04 11.30 11.78
N VAL A 139 12.22 12.36 11.89
CA VAL A 139 12.36 13.57 11.06
C VAL A 139 13.49 14.45 11.62
N PRO A 140 14.54 14.75 10.83
CA PRO A 140 15.68 15.56 11.26
C PRO A 140 15.38 17.07 11.14
N ALA A 141 14.35 17.56 11.83
CA ALA A 141 13.97 18.98 11.83
C ALA A 141 13.70 19.48 13.27
N SER A 142 13.60 20.81 13.45
CA SER A 142 13.26 21.35 14.76
C SER A 142 11.82 20.97 15.15
N PRO A 143 11.49 20.90 16.44
CA PRO A 143 10.12 20.66 16.89
C PRO A 143 9.09 21.61 16.28
N GLU A 144 9.46 22.88 16.09
CA GLU A 144 8.63 23.91 15.47
C GLU A 144 8.38 23.60 13.98
N ALA A 145 9.45 23.32 13.23
CA ALA A 145 9.33 22.94 11.81
C ALA A 145 8.47 21.68 11.61
N ILE A 146 8.58 20.71 12.52
CA ILE A 146 7.72 19.50 12.53
C ILE A 146 6.26 19.88 12.81
N ALA A 147 6.01 20.70 13.83
CA ALA A 147 4.67 21.14 14.19
C ALA A 147 3.99 21.89 13.04
N ASP A 148 4.72 22.80 12.39
CA ASP A 148 4.21 23.55 11.23
C ASP A 148 3.94 22.62 10.04
N GLY A 149 4.82 21.65 9.78
CA GLY A 149 4.61 20.64 8.76
C GLY A 149 3.36 19.80 9.01
N ILE A 150 3.11 19.40 10.26
CA ILE A 150 1.91 18.65 10.67
C ILE A 150 0.63 19.44 10.32
N VAL A 151 0.59 20.75 10.58
CA VAL A 151 -0.58 21.58 10.23
C VAL A 151 -0.86 21.55 8.72
N VAL A 152 0.18 21.69 7.90
CA VAL A 152 0.05 21.67 6.44
C VAL A 152 -0.40 20.29 5.93
N GLY A 153 0.22 19.22 6.44
CA GLY A 153 -0.10 17.85 6.05
C GLY A 153 -1.53 17.44 6.38
N GLU A 154 -2.03 17.87 7.55
CA GLU A 154 -3.43 17.63 7.94
C GLU A 154 -4.41 18.35 7.01
N ALA A 155 -4.15 19.63 6.71
CA ALA A 155 -4.98 20.39 5.79
C ALA A 155 -5.01 19.77 4.37
N ALA A 156 -3.86 19.35 3.86
CA ALA A 156 -3.75 18.71 2.56
C ALA A 156 -4.53 17.38 2.51
N ALA A 157 -4.33 16.49 3.49
CA ALA A 157 -5.04 15.21 3.53
C ALA A 157 -6.55 15.38 3.64
N ASN A 158 -7.03 16.28 4.48
CA ASN A 158 -8.47 16.55 4.61
C ASN A 158 -9.07 17.08 3.30
N ALA A 159 -8.35 17.94 2.57
CA ALA A 159 -8.79 18.43 1.27
C ALA A 159 -8.85 17.31 0.22
N VAL A 160 -7.83 16.44 0.16
CA VAL A 160 -7.83 15.27 -0.73
C VAL A 160 -9.00 14.34 -0.39
N LEU A 161 -9.18 13.98 0.88
CA LEU A 161 -10.29 13.12 1.30
C LEU A 161 -11.65 13.73 0.96
N ALA A 162 -11.83 15.03 1.16
CA ALA A 162 -13.05 15.75 0.80
C ALA A 162 -13.33 15.70 -0.71
N ALA A 163 -12.31 15.88 -1.55
CA ALA A 163 -12.42 15.75 -3.00
C ALA A 163 -12.72 14.31 -3.47
N ARG A 164 -12.53 13.32 -2.59
CA ARG A 164 -12.77 11.90 -2.83
C ARG A 164 -14.04 11.38 -2.15
N VAL A 165 -14.88 12.25 -1.58
CA VAL A 165 -16.18 11.83 -1.03
C VAL A 165 -17.10 11.41 -2.17
N GLY A 166 -17.75 10.25 -2.03
CA GLY A 166 -18.72 9.75 -3.01
C GLY A 166 -18.11 9.20 -4.29
N ASP A 167 -16.81 8.89 -4.28
CA ASP A 167 -16.08 8.36 -5.43
C ASP A 167 -16.25 6.85 -5.66
N HIS A 168 -17.22 6.21 -4.98
CA HIS A 168 -17.57 4.78 -5.12
C HIS A 168 -16.44 3.77 -4.87
N ARG A 169 -15.24 4.21 -4.42
CA ARG A 169 -14.09 3.30 -4.23
C ARG A 169 -14.25 2.32 -3.06
N ASN A 170 -15.27 2.53 -2.22
CA ASN A 170 -15.60 1.66 -1.08
C ASN A 170 -16.87 0.84 -1.33
N ASP A 171 -17.44 0.91 -2.54
CA ASP A 171 -18.64 0.14 -2.87
C ASP A 171 -18.33 -1.37 -2.83
N PRO A 172 -19.36 -2.21 -2.59
CA PRO A 172 -19.21 -3.65 -2.57
C PRO A 172 -18.53 -4.19 -3.83
N GLU A 173 -17.76 -5.27 -3.69
CA GLU A 173 -16.95 -5.81 -4.79
C GLU A 173 -17.76 -6.14 -6.06
N LEU A 174 -19.00 -6.61 -5.87
CA LEU A 174 -19.92 -6.98 -6.95
C LEU A 174 -20.89 -5.87 -7.35
N GLU A 175 -20.64 -4.62 -6.93
CA GLU A 175 -21.49 -3.49 -7.31
C GLU A 175 -21.64 -3.42 -8.83
N GLY A 176 -22.88 -3.27 -9.30
CA GLY A 176 -23.23 -3.22 -10.72
C GLY A 176 -22.94 -4.50 -11.53
N TYR A 177 -22.61 -5.63 -10.89
CA TYR A 177 -22.34 -6.89 -11.57
C TYR A 177 -23.13 -8.06 -11.01
N THR A 178 -23.95 -8.67 -11.89
CA THR A 178 -24.65 -9.92 -11.61
C THR A 178 -24.09 -11.02 -12.50
N PRO A 179 -23.56 -12.13 -11.95
CA PRO A 179 -23.11 -13.25 -12.75
C PRO A 179 -24.26 -13.80 -13.64
N GLY A 180 -24.01 -13.91 -14.94
CA GLY A 180 -24.95 -14.50 -15.89
C GLY A 180 -24.59 -15.95 -16.25
N ASN A 181 -25.38 -16.54 -17.16
CA ASN A 181 -25.16 -17.90 -17.65
C ASN A 181 -25.23 -17.95 -19.18
N GLY A 182 -24.45 -18.84 -19.79
CA GLY A 182 -24.50 -19.15 -21.23
C GLY A 182 -23.23 -18.76 -22.00
N PRO A 183 -23.16 -19.12 -23.30
CA PRO A 183 -22.01 -18.82 -24.15
C PRO A 183 -21.69 -17.31 -24.18
N GLY A 184 -20.41 -16.96 -23.99
CA GLY A 184 -19.93 -15.57 -24.04
C GLY A 184 -20.01 -14.80 -22.71
N VAL A 185 -20.62 -15.37 -21.67
CA VAL A 185 -20.64 -14.79 -20.32
C VAL A 185 -19.45 -15.29 -19.51
N TRP A 186 -18.73 -14.40 -18.85
CA TRP A 186 -17.68 -14.81 -17.91
C TRP A 186 -18.30 -15.59 -16.74
N THR A 187 -17.67 -16.70 -16.37
CA THR A 187 -18.05 -17.51 -15.20
C THR A 187 -16.81 -17.81 -14.36
N PRO A 188 -16.94 -17.91 -13.01
CA PRO A 188 -15.81 -18.28 -12.16
C PRO A 188 -15.17 -19.60 -12.59
N THR A 189 -13.83 -19.65 -12.57
CA THR A 189 -13.05 -20.80 -13.02
C THR A 189 -12.42 -21.58 -11.85
N PRO A 190 -12.22 -22.90 -11.98
CA PRO A 190 -11.47 -23.69 -11.00
C PRO A 190 -10.04 -23.16 -10.78
N PRO A 191 -9.41 -23.45 -9.63
CA PRO A 191 -9.94 -24.23 -8.51
C PRO A 191 -10.80 -23.41 -7.54
N ALA A 192 -10.60 -22.10 -7.48
CA ALA A 192 -11.16 -21.26 -6.44
C ALA A 192 -12.61 -20.80 -6.71
N PHE A 193 -13.04 -20.78 -7.98
CA PHE A 193 -14.33 -20.20 -8.38
C PHE A 193 -14.55 -18.80 -7.77
N ALA A 194 -13.49 -17.99 -7.75
CA ALA A 194 -13.51 -16.67 -7.13
C ALA A 194 -14.43 -15.70 -7.87
N ASN A 195 -14.93 -14.71 -7.13
CA ASN A 195 -15.66 -13.57 -7.69
C ASN A 195 -14.81 -12.84 -8.76
N PRO A 196 -15.45 -12.16 -9.72
CA PRO A 196 -14.74 -11.27 -10.63
C PRO A 196 -13.97 -10.23 -9.82
N GLN A 197 -12.79 -9.83 -10.32
CA GLN A 197 -11.84 -9.14 -9.47
C GLN A 197 -12.29 -7.76 -9.01
N VAL A 198 -12.84 -6.92 -9.88
CA VAL A 198 -13.14 -5.50 -9.58
C VAL A 198 -14.29 -4.86 -10.39
N PRO A 199 -15.49 -5.47 -10.49
CA PRO A 199 -16.59 -4.84 -11.21
C PRO A 199 -16.94 -3.42 -10.72
N PHE A 200 -16.76 -3.13 -9.44
CA PHE A 200 -17.06 -1.82 -8.85
C PHE A 200 -16.19 -0.68 -9.41
N LEU A 201 -15.00 -0.97 -9.95
CA LEU A 201 -14.06 0.07 -10.42
C LEU A 201 -14.64 0.92 -11.55
N GLN A 202 -15.62 0.42 -12.30
CA GLN A 202 -16.30 1.21 -13.34
C GLN A 202 -17.04 2.44 -12.79
N PHE A 203 -17.34 2.45 -11.49
CA PHE A 203 -18.02 3.55 -10.81
C PHE A 203 -17.05 4.50 -10.11
N VAL A 204 -15.76 4.14 -10.02
CA VAL A 204 -14.77 4.97 -9.34
C VAL A 204 -14.39 6.16 -10.21
N THR A 205 -14.77 7.35 -9.75
CA THR A 205 -14.44 8.65 -10.36
C THR A 205 -13.28 9.30 -9.67
#